data_AF-A0A0Q5JWM9-F1
#
_entry.id   AF-A0A0Q5JWM9-F1
#
_cell.length_a   1.000
_cell.length_b   1.000
_cell.length_c   1.000
_cell.angle_alpha   90.00
_cell.angle_beta   90.00
_cell.angle_gamma   90.00
#
_symmetry.space_group_name_H-M   'P 1'
#
loop_
_entity.id
_entity.type
_entity.pdbx_description
1 polymer ?
#
loop_
_entity_poly.entity_id
_entity_poly.type
_entity_poly.pdbx_seq_one_letter_code
_entity_poly.pdbx_strand_id
1 'polypeptide(L)'
;MNRWLTLFLCSLGVASAQSDEAATRFAQSLRLPGATYAPAPVSPMLDLDLPSGSIRLLSFQSVQAQKLKQVFADLPATYGSRCGEQEVVLFPGTKQTVRQLSATLLARPQTLGLLDTWREFVSRQGNVFSVLTETSNGYLLASCRLVSEKTVPAVIPTPLNVYTGPVPYIVLAETTGNVSWCMGSGAVQTLQAFGGSVSATALSNDGALLAVAGWEASPAVKIYDALTRTLLGEIPL
;
A
#
# COMPACT_ATOMS: atom_id res chain seq x y z
N MET A 1 17.55 30.56 -34.15
CA MET A 1 17.52 29.78 -32.90
C MET A 1 16.28 30.20 -32.12
N ASN A 2 15.34 29.29 -31.86
CA ASN A 2 13.96 29.63 -31.50
C ASN A 2 13.87 30.02 -30.00
N ARG A 3 13.43 31.24 -29.71
CA ARG A 3 13.37 31.85 -28.35
C ARG A 3 12.54 31.01 -27.35
N TRP A 4 11.57 30.28 -27.87
CA TRP A 4 10.74 29.30 -27.13
C TRP A 4 11.55 28.09 -26.63
N LEU A 5 12.52 27.61 -27.41
CA LEU A 5 13.36 26.48 -27.02
C LEU A 5 14.28 26.87 -25.86
N THR A 6 14.81 28.10 -25.88
CA THR A 6 15.70 28.62 -24.82
C THR A 6 14.95 28.81 -23.49
N LEU A 7 13.72 29.33 -23.53
CA LEU A 7 12.90 29.48 -22.33
C LEU A 7 12.52 28.14 -21.71
N PHE A 8 12.16 27.15 -22.53
CA PHE A 8 11.82 25.81 -22.07
C PHE A 8 13.03 25.09 -21.43
N LEU A 9 14.21 25.21 -22.05
CA LEU A 9 15.45 24.66 -21.50
C LEU A 9 15.86 25.34 -20.17
N CYS A 10 15.69 26.66 -20.05
CA CYS A 10 15.94 27.36 -18.79
C CYS A 10 15.00 26.89 -17.67
N SER A 11 13.70 26.72 -17.94
CA SER A 11 12.75 26.23 -16.93
C SER A 11 13.06 24.80 -16.49
N LEU A 12 13.50 23.93 -17.41
CA LEU A 12 13.90 22.56 -17.07
C LEU A 12 15.14 22.53 -16.18
N GLY A 13 16.15 23.37 -16.46
CA GLY A 13 17.38 23.44 -15.67
C GLY A 13 17.16 23.98 -14.25
N VAL A 14 16.23 24.92 -14.07
CA VAL A 14 15.87 25.44 -12.73
C VAL A 14 15.12 24.39 -11.92
N ALA A 15 14.17 23.68 -12.54
CA ALA A 15 13.40 22.64 -11.87
C ALA A 15 14.29 21.45 -11.43
N SER A 16 15.24 21.02 -12.27
CA SER A 16 16.18 19.95 -11.92
C SER A 16 17.09 20.36 -10.78
N ALA A 17 17.68 21.56 -10.85
CA ALA A 17 18.57 22.09 -9.80
C ALA A 17 17.85 22.22 -8.45
N GLN A 18 16.60 22.68 -8.44
CA GLN A 18 15.80 22.79 -7.22
C GLN A 18 15.47 21.41 -6.63
N SER A 19 15.20 20.42 -7.48
CA SER A 19 14.94 19.04 -7.04
C SER A 19 16.18 18.40 -6.41
N ASP A 20 17.36 18.65 -6.99
CA ASP A 20 18.64 18.13 -6.52
C ASP A 20 19.03 18.76 -5.17
N GLU A 21 18.78 20.06 -5.00
CA GLU A 21 19.02 20.73 -3.73
C GLU A 21 18.08 20.24 -2.62
N ALA A 22 16.79 20.04 -2.94
CA ALA A 22 15.82 19.49 -2.00
C ALA A 22 16.19 18.05 -1.59
N ALA A 23 16.60 17.23 -2.56
CA ALA A 23 17.05 15.86 -2.35
C ALA A 23 18.29 15.82 -1.46
N THR A 24 19.26 16.70 -1.73
CA THR A 24 20.50 16.80 -0.94
C THR A 24 20.20 17.21 0.50
N ARG A 25 19.34 18.21 0.71
CA ARG A 25 18.93 18.65 2.06
C ARG A 25 18.20 17.54 2.83
N PHE A 26 17.33 16.80 2.15
CA PHE A 26 16.63 15.67 2.77
C PHE A 26 17.58 14.53 3.12
N ALA A 27 18.50 14.16 2.23
CA ALA A 27 19.51 13.14 2.53
C ALA A 27 20.43 13.54 3.69
N GLN A 28 20.78 14.82 3.80
CA GLN A 28 21.54 15.36 4.94
C GLN A 28 20.77 15.24 6.26
N SER A 29 19.45 15.49 6.27
CA SER A 29 18.63 15.33 7.49
C SER A 29 18.57 13.86 7.95
N LEU A 30 18.67 12.92 7.01
CA LEU A 30 18.76 11.49 7.25
C LEU A 30 20.18 10.99 7.55
N ARG A 31 21.19 11.87 7.49
CA ARG A 31 22.62 11.55 7.66
C ARG A 31 23.10 10.47 6.67
N LEU A 32 22.57 10.48 5.46
CA LEU A 32 22.98 9.54 4.41
C LEU A 32 24.31 9.99 3.79
N PRO A 33 25.26 9.07 3.56
CA PRO A 33 26.47 9.38 2.80
C PRO A 33 26.14 9.78 1.36
N GLY A 34 26.87 10.75 0.80
CA GLY A 34 26.60 11.29 -0.54
C GLY A 34 26.60 10.26 -1.68
N ALA A 35 27.32 9.15 -1.55
CA ALA A 35 27.42 8.10 -2.57
C ALA A 35 26.34 7.00 -2.47
N THR A 36 25.42 7.07 -1.51
CA THR A 36 24.42 6.02 -1.28
C THR A 36 23.04 6.35 -1.84
N TYR A 37 22.86 7.51 -2.48
CA TYR A 37 21.57 7.94 -3.01
C TYR A 37 21.68 8.78 -4.29
N ALA A 38 20.57 8.94 -4.99
CA ALA A 38 20.38 9.87 -6.10
C ALA A 38 19.01 10.56 -6.00
N PRO A 39 18.86 11.81 -6.48
CA PRO A 39 17.55 12.45 -6.61
C PRO A 39 16.58 11.57 -7.42
N ALA A 40 15.33 11.46 -6.95
CA ALA A 40 14.34 10.56 -7.53
C ALA A 40 12.98 11.26 -7.66
N PRO A 41 12.80 12.16 -8.64
CA PRO A 41 11.51 12.81 -8.88
C PRO A 41 10.44 11.84 -9.38
N VAL A 42 10.83 10.64 -9.84
CA VAL A 42 9.94 9.59 -10.37
C VAL A 42 10.40 8.21 -9.90
N SER A 43 9.46 7.34 -9.55
CA SER A 43 9.68 5.89 -9.44
C SER A 43 9.45 5.23 -10.82
N PRO A 44 10.49 4.73 -11.51
CA PRO A 44 10.36 4.06 -12.80
C PRO A 44 9.70 2.67 -12.66
N MET A 45 9.76 2.03 -11.49
CA MET A 45 9.03 0.77 -11.28
C MET A 45 7.54 0.99 -11.28
N LEU A 46 7.08 2.07 -10.67
CA LEU A 46 5.67 2.40 -10.53
C LEU A 46 5.18 3.40 -11.58
N ASP A 47 6.09 3.95 -12.40
CA ASP A 47 5.84 5.08 -13.30
C ASP A 47 5.15 6.26 -12.57
N LEU A 48 5.63 6.58 -11.36
CA LEU A 48 4.94 7.45 -10.41
C LEU A 48 5.78 8.70 -10.10
N ASP A 49 5.20 9.88 -10.28
CA ASP A 49 5.79 11.13 -9.81
C ASP A 49 5.86 11.15 -8.28
N LEU A 50 7.03 11.53 -7.75
CA LEU A 50 7.31 11.53 -6.33
C LEU A 50 7.45 12.95 -5.78
N PRO A 51 7.21 13.16 -4.47
CA PRO A 51 7.36 14.47 -3.85
C PRO A 51 8.74 15.07 -4.07
N SER A 52 8.81 16.40 -4.12
CA SER A 52 10.10 17.10 -4.20
C SER A 52 11.00 16.74 -3.02
N GLY A 53 12.29 16.51 -3.30
CA GLY A 53 13.26 16.04 -2.31
C GLY A 53 13.31 14.52 -2.12
N SER A 54 12.54 13.75 -2.92
CA SER A 54 12.65 12.30 -2.98
C SER A 54 14.05 11.84 -3.41
N ILE A 55 14.57 10.81 -2.76
CA ILE A 55 15.88 10.22 -3.02
C ILE A 55 15.76 8.70 -3.18
N ARG A 56 16.32 8.16 -4.27
CA ARG A 56 16.50 6.72 -4.46
C ARG A 56 17.78 6.28 -3.78
N LEU A 57 17.71 5.22 -2.99
CA LEU A 57 18.90 4.58 -2.44
C LEU A 57 19.59 3.73 -3.50
N LEU A 58 20.89 3.98 -3.70
CA LEU A 58 21.75 3.17 -4.58
C LEU A 58 22.30 1.94 -3.85
N SER A 59 22.26 1.97 -2.52
CA SER A 59 22.63 0.88 -1.62
C SER A 59 21.67 0.84 -0.44
N PHE A 60 21.29 -0.36 -0.01
CA PHE A 60 20.34 -0.53 1.09
C PHE A 60 21.00 -0.63 2.47
N GLN A 61 22.32 -0.43 2.58
CA GLN A 61 23.04 -0.47 3.86
C GLN A 61 22.52 0.54 4.89
N SER A 62 21.91 1.63 4.43
CA SER A 62 21.29 2.64 5.29
C SER A 62 19.90 2.27 5.80
N VAL A 63 19.30 1.18 5.30
CA VAL A 63 18.01 0.67 5.76
C VAL A 63 18.25 -0.51 6.68
N GLN A 64 17.50 -0.58 7.78
CA GLN A 64 17.59 -1.70 8.72
C GLN A 64 17.31 -3.03 8.00
N ALA A 65 18.22 -4.00 8.16
CA ALA A 65 18.13 -5.31 7.50
C ALA A 65 16.79 -6.01 7.77
N GLN A 66 16.24 -5.86 8.98
CA GLN A 66 14.93 -6.41 9.33
C GLN A 66 13.79 -5.79 8.51
N LYS A 67 13.81 -4.48 8.28
CA LYS A 67 12.78 -3.80 7.46
C LYS A 67 12.91 -4.18 5.99
N LEU A 68 14.13 -4.33 5.46
CA LEU A 68 14.36 -4.83 4.11
C LEU A 68 13.85 -6.27 3.95
N LYS A 69 14.12 -7.14 4.94
CA LYS A 69 13.61 -8.51 4.95
C LYS A 69 12.08 -8.54 4.95
N GLN A 70 11.45 -7.74 5.82
CA GLN A 70 9.99 -7.63 5.88
C GLN A 70 9.40 -7.25 4.52
N VAL A 71 9.97 -6.23 3.86
CA VAL A 71 9.41 -5.68 2.62
C VAL A 71 9.72 -6.53 1.40
N PHE A 72 10.91 -7.09 1.28
CA PHE A 72 11.36 -7.77 0.05
C PHE A 72 11.36 -9.29 0.11
N ALA A 73 11.23 -9.88 1.30
CA ALA A 73 11.13 -11.33 1.46
C ALA A 73 9.79 -11.74 2.07
N ASP A 74 9.51 -11.32 3.30
CA ASP A 74 8.40 -11.87 4.08
C ASP A 74 7.02 -11.49 3.49
N LEU A 75 6.82 -10.21 3.15
CA LEU A 75 5.56 -9.73 2.57
C LEU A 75 5.27 -10.34 1.18
N PRO A 76 6.16 -10.26 0.17
CA PRO A 76 5.92 -10.90 -1.12
C PRO A 76 5.70 -12.41 -1.02
N ALA A 77 6.42 -13.11 -0.14
CA ALA A 77 6.25 -14.54 0.09
C ALA A 77 4.85 -14.88 0.63
N THR A 78 4.28 -13.99 1.45
CA THR A 78 2.88 -14.06 1.89
C THR A 78 1.89 -13.93 0.73
N TYR A 79 2.33 -13.55 -0.47
CA TYR A 79 1.51 -13.53 -1.70
C TYR A 79 2.06 -14.51 -2.76
N GLY A 80 2.82 -15.52 -2.35
CA GLY A 80 3.37 -16.55 -3.23
C GLY A 80 4.37 -16.04 -4.26
N SER A 81 5.07 -14.95 -3.95
CA SER A 81 5.99 -14.29 -4.86
C SER A 81 7.32 -13.97 -4.17
N ARG A 82 8.37 -13.72 -4.96
CA ARG A 82 9.64 -13.17 -4.45
C ARG A 82 9.98 -11.86 -5.17
N CYS A 83 10.74 -11.01 -4.50
CA CYS A 83 11.28 -9.80 -5.13
C CYS A 83 12.51 -10.13 -5.99
N GLY A 84 12.47 -9.70 -7.25
CA GLY A 84 13.61 -9.63 -8.15
C GLY A 84 14.29 -8.27 -8.04
N GLU A 85 14.19 -7.47 -9.10
CA GLU A 85 14.66 -6.07 -9.11
C GLU A 85 14.00 -5.29 -7.97
N GLN A 86 14.78 -4.52 -7.21
CA GLN A 86 14.34 -3.75 -6.05
C GLN A 86 14.62 -2.26 -6.24
N GLU A 87 13.69 -1.43 -5.80
CA GLU A 87 13.82 0.01 -5.69
C GLU A 87 13.45 0.43 -4.26
N VAL A 88 14.26 1.32 -3.66
CA VAL A 88 13.91 1.97 -2.40
C VAL A 88 14.04 3.47 -2.59
N VAL A 89 12.93 4.18 -2.38
CA VAL A 89 12.88 5.65 -2.40
C VAL A 89 12.49 6.14 -1.01
N LEU A 90 13.25 7.10 -0.49
CA LEU A 90 12.89 7.87 0.69
C LEU A 90 12.41 9.24 0.25
N PHE A 91 11.38 9.78 0.89
CA PHE A 91 10.91 11.12 0.55
C PHE A 91 10.36 11.87 1.77
N PRO A 92 10.50 13.21 1.77
CA PRO A 92 9.85 14.05 2.77
C PRO A 92 8.35 14.13 2.49
N GLY A 93 7.53 14.18 3.54
CA GLY A 93 6.10 14.31 3.36
C GLY A 93 5.33 14.37 4.66
N THR A 94 4.01 14.48 4.53
CA THR A 94 3.07 14.34 5.64
C THR A 94 2.17 13.12 5.40
N LYS A 95 1.31 12.80 6.37
CA LYS A 95 0.27 11.78 6.20
C LYS A 95 -0.63 12.07 4.99
N GLN A 96 -0.84 13.35 4.66
CA GLN A 96 -1.60 13.76 3.48
C GLN A 96 -0.85 13.42 2.18
N THR A 97 0.47 13.60 2.14
CA THR A 97 1.31 13.19 1.00
C THR A 97 1.18 11.69 0.73
N VAL A 98 1.22 10.86 1.78
CA VAL A 98 1.01 9.42 1.66
C VAL A 98 -0.38 9.09 1.16
N ARG A 99 -1.43 9.69 1.72
CA ARG A 99 -2.81 9.46 1.26
C ARG A 99 -2.98 9.81 -0.22
N GLN A 100 -2.38 10.91 -0.67
CA GLN A 100 -2.41 11.32 -2.08
C GLN A 100 -1.67 10.33 -2.98
N LEU A 101 -0.49 9.86 -2.57
CA LEU A 101 0.29 8.85 -3.30
C LEU A 101 -0.46 7.50 -3.37
N SER A 102 -0.98 7.02 -2.25
CA SER A 102 -1.78 5.78 -2.20
C SER A 102 -3.02 5.89 -3.08
N ALA A 103 -3.76 7.00 -2.99
CA ALA A 103 -4.92 7.25 -3.86
C ALA A 103 -4.54 7.30 -5.34
N THR A 104 -3.41 7.92 -5.67
CA THR A 104 -2.89 7.97 -7.06
C THR A 104 -2.51 6.58 -7.57
N LEU A 105 -1.89 5.74 -6.74
CA LEU A 105 -1.58 4.36 -7.07
C LEU A 105 -2.85 3.54 -7.28
N LEU A 106 -3.82 3.63 -6.37
CA LEU A 106 -5.10 2.91 -6.44
C LEU A 106 -5.95 3.33 -7.65
N ALA A 107 -5.83 4.59 -8.10
CA ALA A 107 -6.52 5.07 -9.29
C ALA A 107 -5.94 4.49 -10.59
N ARG A 108 -4.77 3.85 -10.56
CA ARG A 108 -4.14 3.26 -11.76
C ARG A 108 -4.77 1.90 -12.11
N PRO A 109 -4.91 1.60 -13.41
CA PRO A 109 -5.35 0.28 -13.85
C PRO A 109 -4.44 -0.82 -13.30
N GLN A 110 -5.05 -1.95 -12.91
CA GLN A 110 -4.35 -3.14 -12.40
C GLN A 110 -3.59 -2.95 -11.08
N THR A 111 -3.81 -1.83 -10.38
CA THR A 111 -3.35 -1.69 -9.00
C THR A 111 -4.36 -2.33 -8.05
N LEU A 112 -3.86 -3.22 -7.20
CA LEU A 112 -4.59 -3.82 -6.09
C LEU A 112 -3.99 -3.31 -4.79
N GLY A 113 -4.82 -2.72 -3.91
CA GLY A 113 -4.46 -2.49 -2.52
C GLY A 113 -4.51 -3.80 -1.74
N LEU A 114 -3.41 -4.16 -1.10
CA LEU A 114 -3.24 -5.41 -0.33
C LEU A 114 -3.27 -5.16 1.17
N LEU A 115 -2.77 -4.01 1.62
CA LEU A 115 -2.88 -3.52 2.99
C LEU A 115 -3.00 -1.99 2.95
N ASP A 116 -3.89 -1.40 3.74
CA ASP A 116 -3.95 0.06 3.90
C ASP A 116 -4.15 0.42 5.38
N THR A 117 -3.04 0.64 6.07
CA THR A 117 -3.06 1.11 7.45
C THR A 117 -2.50 2.52 7.51
N TRP A 118 -2.71 3.19 8.64
CA TRP A 118 -2.16 4.52 8.87
C TRP A 118 -0.62 4.58 8.87
N ARG A 119 0.09 3.44 8.99
CA ARG A 119 1.57 3.35 8.97
C ARG A 119 2.14 2.73 7.70
N GLU A 120 1.35 1.94 7.01
CA GLU A 120 1.81 1.06 5.95
C GLU A 120 0.72 0.84 4.91
N PHE A 121 1.03 1.15 3.67
CA PHE A 121 0.22 0.88 2.50
C PHE A 121 0.97 -0.11 1.61
N VAL A 122 0.37 -1.27 1.34
CA VAL A 122 0.91 -2.31 0.47
C VAL A 122 0.02 -2.41 -0.75
N SER A 123 0.63 -2.40 -1.92
CA SER A 123 -0.09 -2.55 -3.18
C SER A 123 0.68 -3.42 -4.16
N ARG A 124 -0.05 -3.88 -5.17
CA ARG A 124 0.50 -4.60 -6.32
C ARG A 124 -0.06 -4.01 -7.60
N GLN A 125 0.81 -3.58 -8.50
CA GLN A 125 0.45 -3.12 -9.84
C GLN A 125 1.03 -4.09 -10.87
N GLY A 126 0.20 -4.96 -11.44
CA GLY A 126 0.66 -6.01 -12.36
C GLY A 126 1.69 -6.95 -11.72
N ASN A 127 2.97 -6.83 -12.12
CA ASN A 127 4.10 -7.57 -11.55
C ASN A 127 4.97 -6.75 -10.60
N VAL A 128 4.56 -5.54 -10.22
CA VAL A 128 5.28 -4.70 -9.25
C VAL A 128 4.57 -4.77 -7.92
N PHE A 129 5.32 -5.06 -6.86
CA PHE A 129 4.85 -5.02 -5.48
C PHE A 129 5.48 -3.82 -4.79
N SER A 130 4.69 -3.05 -4.06
CA SER A 130 5.15 -1.84 -3.39
C SER A 130 4.63 -1.73 -1.97
N VAL A 131 5.50 -1.24 -1.10
CA VAL A 131 5.22 -0.95 0.31
C VAL A 131 5.61 0.49 0.56
N LEU A 132 4.63 1.28 0.99
CA LEU A 132 4.80 2.65 1.46
C LEU A 132 4.66 2.67 2.98
N THR A 133 5.68 3.10 3.70
CA THR A 133 5.71 3.03 5.17
C THR A 133 6.32 4.28 5.79
N GLU A 134 5.82 4.67 6.95
CA GLU A 134 6.34 5.79 7.73
C GLU A 134 7.71 5.46 8.35
N THR A 135 8.60 6.44 8.36
CA THR A 135 9.90 6.40 9.05
C THR A 135 9.99 7.58 10.03
N SER A 136 11.03 7.61 10.88
CA SER A 136 11.19 8.70 11.85
C SER A 136 11.31 10.10 11.24
N ASN A 137 11.74 10.19 9.98
CA ASN A 137 12.11 11.45 9.33
C ASN A 137 11.47 11.62 7.94
N GLY A 138 10.43 10.85 7.60
CA GLY A 138 9.82 10.87 6.27
C GLY A 138 9.15 9.54 5.95
N TYR A 139 9.07 9.19 4.67
CA TYR A 139 8.45 7.96 4.21
C TYR A 139 9.40 7.14 3.34
N LEU A 140 9.20 5.83 3.37
CA LEU A 140 9.90 4.86 2.54
C LEU A 140 8.90 4.22 1.59
N LEU A 141 9.16 4.34 0.30
CA LEU A 141 8.51 3.58 -0.77
C LEU A 141 9.50 2.55 -1.27
N ALA A 142 9.28 1.30 -0.90
CA ALA A 142 10.05 0.18 -1.40
C ALA A 142 9.21 -0.59 -2.41
N SER A 143 9.76 -0.81 -3.59
CA SER A 143 9.10 -1.48 -4.70
C SER A 143 9.98 -2.59 -5.23
N CYS A 144 9.37 -3.65 -5.74
CA CYS A 144 10.11 -4.71 -6.41
C CYS A 144 9.30 -5.34 -7.54
N ARG A 145 10.00 -5.87 -8.54
CA ARG A 145 9.37 -6.74 -9.54
C ARG A 145 9.22 -8.14 -8.97
N LEU A 146 8.00 -8.64 -8.96
CA LEU A 146 7.68 -10.00 -8.57
C LEU A 146 8.19 -10.98 -9.61
N VAL A 147 8.91 -11.99 -9.15
CA VAL A 147 9.29 -13.15 -9.96
C VAL A 147 8.41 -14.31 -9.51
N SER A 148 7.62 -14.86 -10.44
CA SER A 148 6.81 -16.05 -10.17
C SER A 148 7.73 -17.24 -9.92
N GLU A 149 7.60 -17.85 -8.76
CA GLU A 149 8.37 -19.03 -8.40
C GLU A 149 7.41 -20.19 -8.15
N LYS A 150 7.39 -21.15 -9.08
CA LYS A 150 6.46 -22.30 -9.06
C LYS A 150 6.59 -23.18 -7.81
N THR A 151 7.67 -23.02 -7.04
CA THR A 151 8.02 -23.86 -5.89
C THR A 151 7.68 -23.23 -4.54
N VAL A 152 7.30 -21.95 -4.49
CA VAL A 152 6.83 -21.33 -3.25
C VAL A 152 5.31 -21.55 -3.20
N PRO A 153 4.79 -22.40 -2.30
CA PRO A 153 3.35 -22.48 -2.11
C PRO A 153 2.87 -21.07 -1.78
N ALA A 154 1.98 -20.53 -2.61
CA ALA A 154 1.31 -19.30 -2.28
C ALA A 154 0.67 -19.51 -0.91
N VAL A 155 1.19 -18.83 0.11
CA VAL A 155 0.42 -18.58 1.31
C VAL A 155 -0.72 -17.72 0.79
N ILE A 156 -1.83 -18.34 0.44
CA ILE A 156 -3.03 -17.59 0.10
C ILE A 156 -3.28 -16.72 1.33
N PRO A 157 -3.38 -15.38 1.22
CA PRO A 157 -3.72 -14.55 2.35
C PRO A 157 -4.95 -15.19 2.96
N THR A 158 -4.78 -15.74 4.16
CA THR A 158 -5.80 -16.54 4.79
C THR A 158 -7.06 -15.69 4.75
N PRO A 159 -8.17 -16.14 4.13
CA PRO A 159 -9.44 -15.46 4.27
C PRO A 159 -9.59 -15.11 5.74
N LEU A 160 -9.80 -13.83 6.01
CA LEU A 160 -9.66 -13.28 7.36
C LEU A 160 -10.55 -14.04 8.36
N ASN A 161 -11.62 -14.66 7.85
CA ASN A 161 -12.21 -15.88 8.40
C ASN A 161 -12.89 -16.74 7.31
N VAL A 162 -12.75 -18.07 7.39
CA VAL A 162 -13.65 -19.02 6.69
C VAL A 162 -14.64 -19.56 7.69
N TYR A 163 -15.94 -19.39 7.43
CA TYR A 163 -16.97 -19.98 8.27
C TYR A 163 -17.55 -21.22 7.59
N THR A 164 -17.35 -22.38 8.21
CA THR A 164 -17.80 -23.69 7.73
C THR A 164 -19.06 -24.17 8.46
N GLY A 165 -20.02 -23.27 8.71
CA GLY A 165 -21.31 -23.64 9.29
C GLY A 165 -22.31 -24.22 8.27
N PRO A 166 -23.60 -24.32 8.64
CA PRO A 166 -24.64 -24.96 7.82
C PRO A 166 -24.81 -24.34 6.43
N VAL A 167 -24.53 -23.04 6.33
CA VAL A 167 -24.34 -22.33 5.07
C VAL A 167 -22.88 -21.88 5.06
N PRO A 168 -22.04 -22.35 4.11
CA PRO A 168 -20.65 -21.92 4.06
C PRO A 168 -20.61 -20.45 3.65
N TYR A 169 -19.95 -19.63 4.46
CA TYR A 169 -19.66 -18.25 4.14
C TYR A 169 -18.15 -18.09 4.01
N ILE A 170 -17.71 -17.59 2.86
CA ILE A 170 -16.35 -17.05 2.71
C ILE A 170 -16.48 -15.54 2.84
N VAL A 171 -15.85 -14.95 3.85
CA VAL A 171 -15.82 -13.51 4.04
C VAL A 171 -14.46 -12.97 3.61
N LEU A 172 -14.48 -11.97 2.73
CA LEU A 172 -13.33 -11.25 2.24
C LEU A 172 -13.43 -9.82 2.75
N ALA A 173 -12.39 -9.38 3.45
CA ALA A 173 -12.24 -8.00 3.89
C ALA A 173 -11.28 -7.29 2.94
N GLU A 174 -11.64 -6.09 2.49
CA GLU A 174 -10.83 -5.26 1.62
C GLU A 174 -10.28 -4.05 2.36
N THR A 175 -9.12 -3.58 1.91
CA THR A 175 -8.42 -2.43 2.50
C THR A 175 -9.10 -1.10 2.22
N THR A 176 -10.00 -1.07 1.23
CA THR A 176 -10.83 0.09 0.89
C THR A 176 -12.01 0.24 1.83
N GLY A 177 -12.24 -0.71 2.74
CA GLY A 177 -13.38 -0.71 3.66
C GLY A 177 -14.55 -1.57 3.21
N ASN A 178 -14.42 -2.28 2.08
CA ASN A 178 -15.42 -3.23 1.64
C ASN A 178 -15.32 -4.55 2.38
N VAL A 179 -16.46 -5.21 2.52
CA VAL A 179 -16.55 -6.62 2.89
C VAL A 179 -17.41 -7.33 1.87
N SER A 180 -16.92 -8.46 1.36
CA SER A 180 -17.60 -9.30 0.39
C SER A 180 -17.78 -10.71 0.92
N TRP A 181 -18.92 -11.36 0.69
CA TRP A 181 -19.12 -12.76 1.07
C TRP A 181 -20.01 -13.56 0.13
N CYS A 182 -19.76 -14.86 0.05
CA CYS A 182 -20.57 -15.81 -0.70
C CYS A 182 -21.55 -16.53 0.21
N MET A 183 -22.80 -16.70 -0.23
CA MET A 183 -23.72 -17.68 0.34
C MET A 183 -23.60 -19.01 -0.41
N GLY A 184 -24.07 -20.12 0.17
CA GLY A 184 -24.03 -21.46 -0.44
C GLY A 184 -24.67 -21.61 -1.84
N SER A 185 -25.36 -20.57 -2.33
CA SER A 185 -25.88 -20.45 -3.70
C SER A 185 -24.90 -19.83 -4.71
N GLY A 186 -23.71 -19.40 -4.30
CA GLY A 186 -22.71 -18.75 -5.15
C GLY A 186 -22.93 -17.25 -5.39
N ALA A 187 -23.96 -16.65 -4.77
CA ALA A 187 -24.18 -15.21 -4.85
C ALA A 187 -23.18 -14.45 -3.95
N VAL A 188 -22.43 -13.53 -4.56
CA VAL A 188 -21.51 -12.61 -3.86
C VAL A 188 -22.28 -11.38 -3.40
N GLN A 189 -22.29 -11.13 -2.10
CA GLN A 189 -22.73 -9.89 -1.49
C GLN A 189 -21.51 -9.01 -1.21
N THR A 190 -21.63 -7.71 -1.46
CA THR A 190 -20.60 -6.72 -1.09
C THR A 190 -21.27 -5.54 -0.39
N LEU A 191 -20.63 -5.01 0.65
CA LEU A 191 -20.98 -3.73 1.27
C LEU A 191 -19.72 -2.94 1.64
N GLN A 192 -19.84 -1.62 1.63
CA GLN A 192 -18.83 -0.68 2.12
C GLN A 192 -19.09 -0.46 3.62
N ALA A 193 -18.27 -1.07 4.49
CA ALA A 193 -18.44 -0.98 5.94
C ALA A 193 -17.81 0.28 6.53
N PHE A 194 -16.63 0.64 6.05
CA PHE A 194 -15.82 1.76 6.56
C PHE A 194 -15.31 2.62 5.41
N GLY A 195 -14.98 3.89 5.66
CA GLY A 195 -14.25 4.73 4.70
C GLY A 195 -12.76 4.43 4.59
N GLY A 196 -12.24 3.51 5.42
CA GLY A 196 -10.85 3.02 5.42
C GLY A 196 -10.80 1.51 5.69
N SER A 197 -9.63 0.96 6.00
CA SER A 197 -9.44 -0.50 6.02
C SER A 197 -10.28 -1.24 7.05
N VAL A 198 -10.81 -2.39 6.61
CA VAL A 198 -11.31 -3.45 7.49
C VAL A 198 -10.11 -4.19 8.09
N SER A 199 -10.11 -4.39 9.40
CA SER A 199 -9.04 -5.07 10.14
C SER A 199 -9.42 -6.48 10.58
N ALA A 200 -10.70 -6.75 10.81
CA ALA A 200 -11.21 -8.06 11.17
C ALA A 200 -12.68 -8.24 10.74
N THR A 201 -13.08 -9.48 10.49
CA THR A 201 -14.49 -9.84 10.26
C THR A 201 -14.81 -11.11 11.03
N ALA A 202 -16.00 -11.24 11.60
CA ALA A 202 -16.47 -12.48 12.23
C ALA A 202 -17.95 -12.71 11.92
N LEU A 203 -18.34 -13.95 11.64
CA LEU A 203 -19.74 -14.36 11.54
C LEU A 203 -20.20 -14.96 12.86
N SER A 204 -21.46 -14.73 13.21
CA SER A 204 -22.12 -15.48 14.28
C SER A 204 -22.23 -16.96 13.90
N ASN A 205 -22.40 -17.81 14.92
CA ASN A 205 -22.46 -19.27 14.76
C ASN A 205 -23.73 -19.77 14.03
N ASP A 206 -24.68 -18.90 13.75
CA ASP A 206 -25.85 -19.16 12.90
C ASP A 206 -25.72 -18.51 11.51
N GLY A 207 -24.65 -17.74 11.25
CA GLY A 207 -24.44 -16.99 10.02
C GLY A 207 -25.35 -15.76 9.85
N ALA A 208 -26.15 -15.40 10.84
CA ALA A 208 -27.11 -14.30 10.74
C ALA A 208 -26.45 -12.92 10.91
N LEU A 209 -25.36 -12.83 11.68
CA LEU A 209 -24.69 -11.58 12.02
C LEU A 209 -23.27 -11.58 11.48
N LEU A 210 -22.88 -10.48 10.86
CA LEU A 210 -21.51 -10.20 10.43
C LEU A 210 -20.96 -9.02 11.24
N ALA A 211 -19.98 -9.29 12.10
CA ALA A 211 -19.19 -8.26 12.76
C ALA A 211 -18.02 -7.86 11.84
N VAL A 212 -17.84 -6.56 11.64
CA VAL A 212 -16.75 -5.98 10.85
C VAL A 212 -16.04 -4.95 11.70
N ALA A 213 -14.78 -5.20 12.03
CA ALA A 213 -13.91 -4.22 12.67
C ALA A 213 -13.13 -3.47 11.59
N GLY A 214 -13.04 -2.15 11.70
CA GLY A 214 -12.33 -1.34 10.73
C GLY A 214 -12.02 0.06 11.25
N TRP A 215 -11.49 0.87 10.35
CA TRP A 215 -11.01 2.21 10.68
C TRP A 215 -11.52 3.25 9.69
N GLU A 216 -12.02 4.37 10.20
CA GLU A 216 -12.31 5.58 9.43
C GLU A 216 -11.75 6.83 10.12
N ALA A 217 -12.59 7.77 10.58
CA ALA A 217 -12.16 8.82 11.51
C ALA A 217 -11.98 8.28 12.94
N SER A 218 -12.79 7.29 13.32
CA SER A 218 -12.73 6.58 14.60
C SER A 218 -12.77 5.06 14.35
N PRO A 219 -12.03 4.26 15.13
CA PRO A 219 -12.14 2.80 15.08
C PRO A 219 -13.48 2.35 15.67
N ALA A 220 -14.11 1.37 15.03
CA ALA A 220 -15.33 0.76 15.54
C ALA A 220 -15.48 -0.69 15.05
N VAL A 221 -16.40 -1.40 15.69
CA VAL A 221 -16.96 -2.67 15.20
C VAL A 221 -18.40 -2.42 14.78
N LYS A 222 -18.70 -2.62 13.49
CA LYS A 222 -20.05 -2.55 12.92
C LYS A 222 -20.64 -3.94 12.81
N ILE A 223 -21.87 -4.11 13.28
CA ILE A 223 -22.61 -5.38 13.24
C ILE A 223 -23.68 -5.28 12.16
N TYR A 224 -23.66 -6.20 11.21
CA TYR A 224 -24.60 -6.26 10.11
C TYR A 224 -25.46 -7.51 10.18
N ASP A 225 -26.70 -7.40 9.71
CA ASP A 225 -27.48 -8.54 9.27
C ASP A 225 -26.87 -9.09 7.97
N ALA A 226 -26.37 -10.33 7.99
CA ALA A 226 -25.58 -10.91 6.91
C ALA A 226 -26.42 -11.22 5.65
N LEU A 227 -27.74 -11.34 5.78
CA LEU A 227 -28.65 -11.62 4.66
C LEU A 227 -29.05 -10.33 3.93
N THR A 228 -29.42 -9.31 4.70
CA THR A 228 -29.99 -8.05 4.20
C THR A 228 -28.96 -6.95 4.02
N ARG A 229 -27.77 -7.09 4.63
CA ARG A 229 -26.69 -6.08 4.69
C ARG A 229 -27.04 -4.85 5.51
N THR A 230 -28.04 -4.96 6.39
CA THR A 230 -28.50 -3.85 7.22
C THR A 230 -27.56 -3.67 8.42
N LEU A 231 -27.14 -2.44 8.70
CA LEU A 231 -26.37 -2.11 9.92
C LEU A 231 -27.30 -2.21 11.14
N LEU A 232 -26.97 -3.09 12.08
CA LEU A 232 -27.72 -3.34 13.30
C LEU A 232 -27.16 -2.58 14.50
N GLY A 233 -25.86 -2.28 14.50
CA GLY A 233 -25.22 -1.54 15.57
C GLY A 233 -23.76 -1.22 15.30
N GLU A 234 -23.24 -0.27 16.05
CA GLU A 234 -21.84 0.15 16.03
C GLU A 234 -21.31 0.23 17.45
N ILE A 235 -20.13 -0.34 17.66
CA ILE A 235 -19.42 -0.33 18.94
C ILE A 235 -18.11 0.43 18.73
N PRO A 236 -17.96 1.64 19.29
CA PRO A 236 -16.71 2.40 19.20
C PRO A 236 -15.59 1.71 20.00
N LEU A 237 -14.34 1.86 19.54
CA LEU A 237 -13.12 1.28 20.14
C LEU A 237 -12.20 2.34 20.74
#